data_AF-A0A074W2U1-F1
#
_entry.id   AF-A0A074W2U1-F1
#
_cell.length_a   1.000
_cell.length_b   1.000
_cell.length_c   1.000
_cell.angle_alpha   90.00
_cell.angle_beta   90.00
_cell.angle_gamma   90.00
#
_symmetry.space_group_name_H-M   'P 1'
#
loop_
_entity.id
_entity.type
_entity.pdbx_description
1 polymer ?
#
loop_
_entity_poly.entity_id
_entity_poly.type
_entity_poly.pdbx_seq_one_letter_code
_entity_poly.pdbx_strand_id
1 'polypeptide(L)'
;MATPSTPQAQQPGPSRIVTAVQTGLSYEIGDMSPTSQENAVEALSKNRMSMVRCFERDDDFHFELQERILVTVSDDEAPTCSTCPDDEDRACRHIWWVNDQILKTTISSGDRSRYPFKMSRDGQKVGPARTQQRMPFYGWLQREGLHNVAQLGGWWKQDPSDQHDTRLVEQTTTQILSTFEPSGVLSSQHGQDNLQMLQQESQALFTRYRNEMIKQVKSQPFLLVALGAAVPEAERDLLHLTKIHSRIERIFFDYGYWMTTRTPDHSSLDATAEALHNETAYLHSFVREHQIKARALQEEMPEIFQIKIIGILLYTLEQLKRYSGDSQTSAVVPIPQYSGLSLQDRSLLHKLIDPRSQNVFVLPILDGLDEDIRCRETVQVMVRALANILRGGNEPCPEDYILSLERLVGLAG
;
A
#
# COMPACT_ATOMS: atom_id res chain seq x y z
N MET A 1 54.45 52.82 38.13
CA MET A 1 53.01 52.84 38.40
C MET A 1 52.29 52.59 37.09
N ALA A 2 51.82 51.36 36.87
CA ALA A 2 51.04 51.00 35.68
C ALA A 2 49.61 50.74 36.14
N THR A 3 48.67 51.49 35.58
CA THR A 3 47.23 51.33 35.77
C THR A 3 46.74 50.01 35.16
N PRO A 4 45.89 49.23 35.83
CA PRO A 4 45.29 48.05 35.23
C PRO A 4 44.11 48.44 34.33
N SER A 5 44.18 48.00 33.09
CA SER A 5 43.08 48.09 32.11
C SER A 5 42.02 47.05 32.46
N THR A 6 40.82 47.49 32.79
CA THR A 6 39.63 46.67 33.00
C THR A 6 39.26 45.93 31.70
N PRO A 7 38.89 44.64 31.73
CA PRO A 7 38.37 43.94 30.54
C PRO A 7 37.02 44.54 30.15
N GLN A 8 36.92 45.08 28.93
CA GLN A 8 35.66 45.49 28.33
C GLN A 8 34.73 44.28 28.20
N ALA A 9 33.55 44.37 28.79
CA ALA A 9 32.46 43.43 28.59
C ALA A 9 32.09 43.39 27.09
N GLN A 10 32.14 42.19 26.50
CA GLN A 10 31.70 41.93 25.12
C GLN A 10 30.22 42.31 24.99
N GLN A 11 29.91 43.23 24.08
CA GLN A 11 28.54 43.57 23.72
C GLN A 11 27.87 42.35 23.04
N PRO A 12 26.61 42.02 23.39
CA PRO A 12 25.87 40.93 22.74
C PRO A 12 25.65 41.27 21.25
N GLY A 13 26.01 40.33 20.38
CA GLY A 13 25.75 40.45 18.94
C GLY A 13 24.25 40.47 18.62
N PRO A 14 23.85 40.83 17.38
CA PRO A 14 22.45 40.86 16.99
C PRO A 14 21.82 39.46 17.12
N SER A 15 20.65 39.39 17.79
CA SER A 15 19.87 38.16 17.92
C SER A 15 19.49 37.62 16.54
N ARG A 16 20.07 36.47 16.15
CA ARG A 16 19.76 35.77 14.89
C ARG A 16 18.82 34.61 15.18
N ILE A 17 17.61 34.66 14.62
CA ILE A 17 16.58 33.62 14.77
C ILE A 17 16.44 32.84 13.46
N VAL A 18 16.39 31.51 13.54
CA VAL A 18 16.15 30.58 12.43
C VAL A 18 14.91 29.75 12.75
N THR A 19 13.99 29.63 11.80
CA THR A 19 12.81 28.77 11.99
C THR A 19 12.96 27.51 11.17
N ALA A 20 12.78 26.37 11.81
CA ALA A 20 12.86 25.06 11.19
C ALA A 20 11.69 24.86 10.23
N VAL A 21 12.01 24.56 8.97
CA VAL A 21 11.02 24.44 7.89
C VAL A 21 10.07 23.25 8.13
N GLN A 22 10.59 22.15 8.68
CA GLN A 22 9.83 20.91 8.88
C GLN A 22 8.92 20.94 10.12
N THR A 23 9.33 21.64 11.19
CA THR A 23 8.66 21.55 12.49
C THR A 23 7.94 22.84 12.87
N GLY A 24 8.36 23.97 12.30
CA GLY A 24 7.88 25.31 12.62
C GLY A 24 8.49 25.89 13.90
N LEU A 25 9.47 25.22 14.52
CA LEU A 25 10.15 25.68 15.73
C LEU A 25 11.16 26.79 15.40
N SER A 26 11.14 27.88 16.16
CA SER A 26 12.12 28.96 16.04
C SER A 26 13.27 28.80 17.02
N TYR A 27 14.51 29.06 16.58
CA TYR A 27 15.74 28.90 17.36
C TYR A 27 16.59 30.18 17.32
N GLU A 28 17.10 30.59 18.48
CA GLU A 28 18.09 31.68 18.60
C GLU A 28 19.50 31.11 18.52
N ILE A 29 20.24 31.52 17.48
CA ILE A 29 21.60 31.03 17.17
C ILE A 29 22.67 32.14 17.21
N GLY A 30 22.29 33.39 17.50
CA GLY A 30 23.18 34.55 17.41
C GLY A 30 24.46 34.45 18.25
N ASP A 31 24.40 33.77 19.40
CA ASP A 31 25.53 33.64 20.34
C ASP A 31 26.47 32.46 20.03
N MET A 32 26.22 31.76 18.92
CA MET A 32 27.00 30.59 18.50
C MET A 32 28.13 30.97 17.54
N SER A 33 29.13 30.09 17.43
CA SER A 33 30.21 30.26 16.44
C SER A 33 29.65 30.30 15.01
N PRO A 34 30.31 30.98 14.04
CA PRO A 34 29.85 31.02 12.65
C PRO A 34 29.58 29.63 12.06
N THR A 35 30.47 28.67 12.31
CA THR A 35 30.31 27.28 11.84
C THR A 35 29.10 26.59 12.47
N SER A 36 28.87 26.77 13.78
CA SER A 36 27.69 26.23 14.46
C SER A 36 26.39 26.87 13.94
N GLN A 37 26.42 28.16 13.60
CA GLN A 37 25.29 28.85 12.96
C GLN A 37 25.01 28.27 11.58
N GLU A 38 26.03 27.98 10.78
CA GLU A 38 25.89 27.33 9.47
C GLU A 38 25.30 25.92 9.60
N ASN A 39 25.81 25.11 10.53
CA ASN A 39 25.26 23.78 10.82
C ASN A 39 23.78 23.83 11.22
N ALA A 40 23.42 24.76 12.10
CA ALA A 40 22.03 24.96 12.52
C ALA A 40 21.14 25.43 11.36
N VAL A 41 21.60 26.41 10.57
CA VAL A 41 20.85 26.89 9.39
C VAL A 41 20.66 25.76 8.38
N GLU A 42 21.71 25.00 8.09
CA GLU A 42 21.65 23.86 7.17
C GLU A 42 20.67 22.80 7.66
N ALA A 43 20.74 22.44 8.94
CA ALA A 43 19.87 21.44 9.54
C ALA A 43 18.39 21.84 9.52
N LEU A 44 18.10 23.07 9.94
CA LEU A 44 16.73 23.54 10.19
C LEU A 44 16.05 24.07 8.91
N SER A 45 16.82 24.61 7.97
CA SER A 45 16.27 25.27 6.77
C SER A 45 16.19 24.36 5.55
N LYS A 46 16.98 23.28 5.48
CA LYS A 46 16.97 22.34 4.35
C LYS A 46 16.11 21.12 4.66
N ASN A 47 15.05 20.91 3.89
CA ASN A 47 14.18 19.73 3.99
C ASN A 47 14.82 18.52 3.28
N ARG A 48 15.95 18.01 3.80
CA ARG A 48 16.72 16.91 3.15
C ARG A 48 17.02 15.71 4.02
N MET A 49 16.78 15.80 5.33
CA MET A 49 17.06 14.73 6.28
C MET A 49 15.74 14.09 6.75
N SER A 50 15.80 12.78 6.99
CA SER A 50 14.69 11.97 7.52
C SER A 50 15.23 10.86 8.42
N MET A 51 14.44 10.52 9.44
CA MET A 51 14.71 9.44 10.38
C MET A 51 14.38 8.09 9.73
N VAL A 52 15.26 7.10 9.87
CA VAL A 52 15.05 5.71 9.44
C VAL A 52 14.50 4.87 10.58
N ARG A 53 15.17 4.88 11.73
CA ARG A 53 14.74 4.17 12.93
C ARG A 53 15.30 4.81 14.18
N CYS A 54 14.70 4.48 15.31
CA CYS A 54 15.29 4.73 16.62
C CYS A 54 15.23 3.47 17.49
N PHE A 55 16.21 3.31 18.38
CA PHE A 55 16.24 2.18 19.31
C PHE A 55 16.96 2.56 20.60
N GLU A 56 16.67 1.82 21.65
CA GLU A 56 17.37 1.91 22.94
C GLU A 56 18.43 0.81 22.98
N ARG A 57 19.65 1.17 23.37
CA ARG A 57 20.74 0.19 23.55
C ARG A 57 21.72 0.71 24.58
N ASP A 58 22.06 -0.14 25.55
CA ASP A 58 23.07 0.14 26.57
C ASP A 58 22.76 1.47 27.33
N ASP A 59 21.49 1.69 27.67
CA ASP A 59 20.93 2.91 28.30
C ASP A 59 21.00 4.20 27.47
N ASP A 60 21.49 4.12 26.24
CA ASP A 60 21.52 5.23 25.27
C ASP A 60 20.37 5.16 24.26
N PHE A 61 20.02 6.33 23.72
CA PHE A 61 19.06 6.45 22.63
C PHE A 61 19.78 6.64 21.30
N HIS A 62 19.44 5.80 20.33
CA HIS A 62 20.08 5.79 19.02
C HIS A 62 19.08 6.20 17.94
N PHE A 63 19.50 7.08 17.05
CA PHE A 63 18.70 7.63 15.95
C PHE A 63 19.45 7.45 14.63
N GLU A 64 18.97 6.56 13.77
CA GLU A 64 19.56 6.35 12.46
C GLU A 64 18.84 7.19 11.41
N LEU A 65 19.61 7.94 10.61
CA LEU A 65 19.13 8.77 9.51
C LEU A 65 19.28 8.05 8.15
N GLN A 66 18.53 8.49 7.14
CA GLN A 66 18.57 7.92 5.79
C GLN A 66 19.98 7.89 5.15
N GLU A 67 20.83 8.84 5.53
CA GLU A 67 22.23 8.92 5.10
C GLU A 67 23.13 7.83 5.73
N ARG A 68 22.56 6.85 6.47
CA ARG A 68 23.26 5.82 7.28
C ARG A 68 24.14 6.42 8.37
N ILE A 69 23.63 7.50 8.95
CA ILE A 69 24.28 8.25 10.01
C ILE A 69 23.56 7.93 11.30
N LEU A 70 24.31 7.53 12.31
CA LEU A 70 23.81 7.24 13.64
C LEU A 70 24.10 8.43 14.55
N VAL A 71 23.05 8.99 15.14
CA VAL A 71 23.14 9.97 16.23
C VAL A 71 22.83 9.26 17.53
N THR A 72 23.75 9.35 18.49
CA THR A 72 23.58 8.77 19.82
C THR A 72 23.31 9.88 20.82
N VAL A 73 22.30 9.72 21.65
CA VAL A 73 21.96 10.63 22.75
C VAL A 73 22.11 9.87 24.06
N SER A 74 23.08 10.29 24.86
CA SER A 74 23.45 9.72 26.16
C SER A 74 23.12 10.69 27.29
N ASP A 75 23.10 10.20 28.54
CA ASP A 75 22.71 11.01 29.70
C ASP A 75 23.71 12.12 30.00
N ASP A 76 24.97 11.73 30.24
CA ASP A 76 26.03 12.63 30.69
C ASP A 76 26.97 13.10 29.57
N GLU A 77 26.87 12.51 28.37
CA GLU A 77 27.73 12.84 27.23
C GLU A 77 27.02 13.72 26.20
N ALA A 78 27.80 14.49 25.44
CA ALA A 78 27.26 15.24 24.31
C ALA A 78 26.76 14.26 23.25
N PRO A 79 25.66 14.57 22.53
CA PRO A 79 25.20 13.71 21.45
C PRO A 79 26.30 13.51 20.40
N THR A 80 26.56 12.27 20.01
CA THR A 80 27.60 11.95 19.02
C THR A 80 26.98 11.62 17.67
N CYS A 81 27.78 11.76 16.60
CA CYS A 81 27.37 11.46 15.23
C CYS A 81 28.41 10.55 14.56
N SER A 82 27.97 9.44 13.97
CA SER A 82 28.88 8.41 13.43
C SER A 82 29.80 8.86 12.29
N THR A 83 29.47 9.96 11.61
CA THR A 83 30.22 10.45 10.44
C THR A 83 30.93 11.77 10.67
N CYS A 84 30.58 12.52 11.71
CA CYS A 84 31.19 13.80 12.01
C CYS A 84 32.15 13.59 13.19
N PRO A 85 33.43 13.98 13.06
CA PRO A 85 34.34 13.95 14.22
C PRO A 85 33.82 14.86 15.33
N ASP A 86 34.09 14.50 16.59
CA ASP A 86 33.82 15.35 17.75
C ASP A 86 34.71 16.60 17.69
N ASP A 87 34.20 17.63 17.03
CA ASP A 87 34.85 18.93 16.93
C ASP A 87 34.38 19.83 18.11
N GLU A 88 35.20 19.87 19.16
CA GLU A 88 35.22 20.95 20.18
C GLU A 88 33.83 21.41 20.71
N ASP A 89 33.02 20.49 21.24
CA ASP A 89 31.71 20.81 21.84
C ASP A 89 30.71 21.48 20.87
N ARG A 90 30.75 21.13 19.56
CA ARG A 90 29.84 21.67 18.55
C ARG A 90 28.96 20.59 17.93
N ALA A 91 27.64 20.79 18.06
CA ALA A 91 26.68 19.95 17.35
C ALA A 91 26.83 20.10 15.82
N CYS A 92 26.95 18.95 15.14
CA CYS A 92 26.88 18.87 13.69
C CYS A 92 25.44 19.06 13.19
N ARG A 93 25.26 19.20 11.86
CA ARG A 93 23.93 19.38 11.25
C ARG A 93 22.95 18.24 11.59
N HIS A 94 23.43 17.01 11.76
CA HIS A 94 22.58 15.85 12.07
C HIS A 94 22.03 15.89 13.49
N ILE A 95 22.85 16.27 14.47
CA ILE A 95 22.44 16.44 15.87
C ILE A 95 21.39 17.54 15.97
N TRP A 96 21.62 18.68 15.32
CA TRP A 96 20.65 19.78 15.23
C TRP A 96 19.29 19.31 14.70
N TRP A 97 19.31 18.51 13.65
CA TRP A 97 18.10 17.99 13.02
C TRP A 97 17.36 16.99 13.92
N VAL A 98 18.06 16.01 14.50
CA VAL A 98 17.47 15.01 15.42
C VAL A 98 16.82 15.70 16.61
N ASN A 99 17.52 16.66 17.20
CA ASN A 99 17.02 17.44 18.33
C ASN A 99 15.77 18.25 18.00
N ASP A 100 15.70 18.86 16.82
CA ASP A 100 14.50 19.55 16.36
C ASP A 100 13.31 18.59 16.19
N GLN A 101 13.57 17.39 15.66
CA GLN A 101 12.55 16.36 15.54
C GLN A 101 12.05 15.85 16.90
N ILE A 102 12.93 15.68 17.89
CA ILE A 102 12.54 15.32 19.26
C ILE A 102 11.69 16.44 19.88
N LEU A 103 12.13 17.69 19.80
CA LEU A 103 11.37 18.83 20.33
C LEU A 103 9.98 18.98 19.72
N LYS A 104 9.83 18.67 18.42
CA LYS A 104 8.55 18.73 17.72
C LYS A 104 7.49 17.83 18.36
N THR A 105 7.86 16.66 18.87
CA THR A 105 6.91 15.70 19.48
C THR A 105 6.43 16.19 20.83
N THR A 106 7.25 16.99 21.50
CA THR A 106 7.00 17.54 22.83
C THR A 106 6.23 18.86 22.80
N ILE A 107 6.58 19.74 21.86
CA ILE A 107 6.03 21.10 21.81
C ILE A 107 4.77 21.12 20.95
N SER A 108 3.67 21.57 21.57
CA SER A 108 2.38 21.77 20.92
C SER A 108 2.52 22.68 19.69
N SER A 109 1.82 22.37 18.60
CA SER A 109 1.90 23.13 17.34
C SER A 109 1.61 24.63 17.52
N GLY A 110 0.74 24.98 18.46
CA GLY A 110 0.38 26.38 18.76
C GLY A 110 1.47 27.18 19.47
N ASP A 111 2.45 26.52 20.10
CA ASP A 111 3.53 27.17 20.84
C ASP A 111 4.87 27.20 20.08
N ARG A 112 4.99 26.47 18.96
CA ARG A 112 6.26 26.33 18.21
C ARG A 112 6.81 27.65 17.66
N SER A 113 5.93 28.57 17.29
CA SER A 113 6.28 29.91 16.76
C SER A 113 6.20 31.03 17.80
N ARG A 114 5.71 30.74 19.02
CA ARG A 114 5.50 31.77 20.05
C ARG A 114 6.78 32.15 20.78
N TYR A 115 7.73 31.23 20.91
CA TYR A 115 8.96 31.46 21.65
C TYR A 115 10.17 30.88 20.91
N PRO A 116 11.25 31.65 20.73
CA PRO A 116 12.49 31.09 20.22
C PRO A 116 13.13 30.19 21.29
N PHE A 117 13.59 29.02 20.88
CA PHE A 117 14.35 28.08 21.68
C PHE A 117 15.85 28.35 21.55
N LYS A 118 16.61 28.01 22.58
CA LYS A 118 18.06 28.12 22.60
C LYS A 118 18.67 26.78 22.97
N MET A 119 19.37 26.19 22.00
CA MET A 119 20.14 24.97 22.20
C MET A 119 21.53 25.31 22.75
N SER A 120 22.11 24.41 23.54
CA SER A 120 23.52 24.48 23.91
C SER A 120 24.42 24.25 22.69
N ARG A 121 25.70 24.63 22.80
CA ARG A 121 26.66 24.57 21.68
C ARG A 121 26.92 23.14 21.20
N ASP A 122 26.97 22.22 22.15
CA ASP A 122 27.13 20.77 21.98
C ASP A 122 25.83 20.08 21.56
N GLY A 123 24.70 20.78 21.52
CA GLY A 123 23.40 20.19 21.22
C GLY A 123 22.80 19.34 22.35
N GLN A 124 23.44 19.22 23.52
CA GLN A 124 22.98 18.34 24.60
C GLN A 124 21.66 18.84 25.24
N LYS A 125 21.46 20.17 25.32
CA LYS A 125 20.39 20.79 26.10
C LYS A 125 19.63 21.83 25.29
N VAL A 126 18.34 21.96 25.56
CA VAL A 126 17.48 22.98 24.95
C VAL A 126 16.48 23.56 25.95
N GLY A 127 16.09 24.81 25.74
CA GLY A 127 15.02 25.45 26.49
C GLY A 127 14.58 26.76 25.83
N PRO A 128 13.49 27.37 26.29
CA PRO A 128 13.09 28.69 25.83
C PRO A 128 14.21 29.72 26.03
N ALA A 129 14.46 30.57 25.04
CA ALA A 129 15.56 31.55 25.07
C ALA A 129 15.49 32.52 26.26
N ARG A 130 14.28 32.79 26.77
CA ARG A 130 14.03 33.70 27.90
C ARG A 130 14.36 33.09 29.28
N THR A 131 14.57 31.78 29.35
CA THR A 131 14.82 31.07 30.61
C THR A 131 16.26 30.57 30.67
N GLN A 132 16.90 30.68 31.84
CA GLN A 132 18.23 30.10 32.05
C GLN A 132 18.20 28.57 32.18
N GLN A 133 17.02 27.99 32.45
CA GLN A 133 16.86 26.55 32.61
C GLN A 133 16.76 25.88 31.24
N ARG A 134 17.75 25.05 30.91
CA ARG A 134 17.76 24.18 29.73
C ARG A 134 17.71 22.73 30.18
N MET A 135 16.92 21.91 29.49
CA MET A 135 16.76 20.50 29.79
C MET A 135 17.58 19.67 28.81
N PRO A 136 18.28 18.60 29.26
CA PRO A 136 18.95 17.67 28.36
C PRO A 136 17.93 16.90 27.51
N PHE A 137 18.29 16.63 26.26
CA PHE A 137 17.47 15.81 25.37
C PHE A 137 17.29 14.38 25.91
N TYR A 138 18.33 13.82 26.52
CA TYR A 138 18.22 12.54 27.20
C TYR A 138 17.11 12.52 28.27
N GLY A 139 17.07 13.53 29.13
CA GLY A 139 16.03 13.65 30.16
C GLY A 139 14.61 13.82 29.59
N TRP A 140 14.47 14.38 28.38
CA TRP A 140 13.20 14.39 27.65
C TRP A 140 12.81 12.99 27.16
N LEU A 141 13.74 12.30 26.51
CA LEU A 141 13.53 10.94 25.98
C LEU A 141 13.22 9.94 27.10
N GLN A 142 13.87 10.06 28.27
CA GLN A 142 13.61 9.22 29.42
C GLN A 142 12.22 9.49 30.05
N ARG A 143 11.79 10.75 30.10
CA ARG A 143 10.48 11.12 30.68
C ARG A 143 9.32 10.71 29.79
N GLU A 144 9.39 11.01 28.51
CA GLU A 144 8.31 10.73 27.56
C GLU A 144 8.36 9.27 27.08
N GLY A 145 9.55 8.65 27.06
CA GLY A 145 9.81 7.32 26.52
C GLY A 145 10.02 7.33 25.01
N LEU A 146 11.04 6.61 24.51
CA LEU A 146 11.36 6.59 23.07
C LEU A 146 10.17 6.10 22.23
N HIS A 147 9.36 5.19 22.75
CA HIS A 147 8.17 4.69 22.06
C HIS A 147 7.17 5.80 21.74
N ASN A 148 6.83 6.63 22.72
CA ASN A 148 5.87 7.72 22.53
C ASN A 148 6.44 8.79 21.59
N VAL A 149 7.73 9.11 21.74
CA VAL A 149 8.42 10.06 20.87
C VAL A 149 8.46 9.54 19.43
N ALA A 150 8.77 8.27 19.22
CA ALA A 150 8.77 7.65 17.89
C ALA A 150 7.37 7.67 17.27
N GLN A 151 6.34 7.32 18.04
CA GLN A 151 4.95 7.33 17.56
C GLN A 151 4.50 8.74 17.13
N LEU A 152 4.75 9.76 17.96
CA LEU A 152 4.41 11.15 17.65
C LEU A 152 5.25 11.74 16.51
N GLY A 153 6.49 11.27 16.38
CA GLY A 153 7.41 11.63 15.30
C GLY A 153 7.07 10.96 13.97
N GLY A 154 6.29 9.87 13.98
CA GLY A 154 6.08 9.00 12.83
C GLY A 154 7.34 8.19 12.49
N TRP A 155 8.15 7.85 13.48
CA TRP A 155 9.39 7.09 13.33
C TRP A 155 9.19 5.64 13.72
N TRP A 156 9.99 4.76 13.13
CA TRP A 156 9.99 3.36 13.50
C TRP A 156 10.90 3.12 14.72
N LYS A 157 10.32 2.71 15.85
CA LYS A 157 11.07 2.19 17.00
C LYS A 157 11.40 0.73 16.73
N GLN A 158 12.67 0.39 16.60
CA GLN A 158 13.09 -1.01 16.54
C GLN A 158 13.26 -1.55 17.95
N ASP A 159 12.54 -2.61 18.29
CA ASP A 159 12.90 -3.47 19.42
C ASP A 159 13.88 -4.55 18.93
N PRO A 160 15.14 -4.57 19.41
CA PRO A 160 16.11 -5.59 19.03
C PRO A 160 15.68 -7.01 19.42
N SER A 161 14.69 -7.16 20.31
CA SER A 161 14.29 -8.43 20.93
C SER A 161 13.05 -9.06 20.30
N ASP A 162 12.29 -8.33 19.46
CA ASP A 162 10.97 -8.77 19.03
C ASP A 162 10.97 -9.48 17.66
N GLN A 163 10.84 -10.81 17.69
CA GLN A 163 10.67 -11.62 16.47
C GLN A 163 9.29 -11.40 15.81
N HIS A 164 8.32 -10.83 16.51
CA HIS A 164 6.99 -10.55 15.98
C HIS A 164 7.04 -9.48 14.89
N ASP A 165 7.86 -8.44 15.10
CA ASP A 165 8.11 -7.37 14.14
C ASP A 165 8.71 -7.91 12.83
N THR A 166 9.61 -8.89 12.93
CA THR A 166 10.21 -9.51 11.74
C THR A 166 9.17 -10.23 10.88
N ARG A 167 8.23 -10.95 11.49
CA ARG A 167 7.16 -11.66 10.76
C ARG A 167 6.16 -10.69 10.14
N LEU A 168 5.80 -9.63 10.86
CA LEU A 168 4.91 -8.59 10.34
C LEU A 168 5.53 -7.88 9.13
N VAL A 169 6.83 -7.59 9.19
CA VAL A 169 7.60 -7.02 8.07
C VAL A 169 7.60 -7.96 6.86
N GLU A 170 7.83 -9.26 7.06
CA GLU A 170 7.74 -10.25 5.98
C GLU A 170 6.36 -10.28 5.34
N GLN A 171 5.31 -10.33 6.15
CA GLN A 171 3.93 -10.38 5.67
C GLN A 171 3.57 -9.13 4.87
N THR A 172 3.90 -7.95 5.41
CA THR A 172 3.61 -6.67 4.76
C THR A 172 4.40 -6.53 3.45
N THR A 173 5.68 -6.91 3.45
CA THR A 173 6.50 -6.90 2.22
C THR A 173 5.93 -7.86 1.18
N THR A 174 5.54 -9.06 1.60
CA THR A 174 4.93 -10.05 0.71
C THR A 174 3.64 -9.53 0.10
N GLN A 175 2.80 -8.87 0.89
CA GLN A 175 1.55 -8.26 0.43
C GLN A 175 1.79 -7.10 -0.54
N ILE A 176 2.80 -6.25 -0.33
CA ILE A 176 3.15 -5.20 -1.29
C ILE A 176 3.63 -5.83 -2.60
N LEU A 177 4.53 -6.81 -2.52
CA LEU A 177 5.15 -7.41 -3.68
C LEU A 177 4.20 -8.30 -4.49
N SER A 178 3.19 -8.93 -3.88
CA SER A 178 2.20 -9.75 -4.62
C SER A 178 1.49 -8.96 -5.72
N THR A 179 1.39 -7.64 -5.57
CA THR A 179 0.90 -6.74 -6.62
C THR A 179 1.71 -6.79 -7.91
N PHE A 180 2.98 -7.25 -7.88
CA PHE A 180 3.85 -7.42 -9.03
C PHE A 180 3.99 -8.87 -9.49
N GLU A 181 3.35 -9.81 -8.78
CA GLU A 181 3.41 -11.22 -9.15
C GLU A 181 2.88 -11.42 -10.58
N PRO A 182 3.63 -12.08 -11.47
CA PRO A 182 3.15 -12.37 -12.83
C PRO A 182 1.75 -12.98 -12.78
N SER A 183 0.86 -12.58 -13.68
CA SER A 183 -0.45 -13.22 -13.80
C SER A 183 -0.21 -14.71 -14.03
N GLY A 184 -0.68 -15.55 -13.09
CA GLY A 184 -0.37 -16.98 -13.04
C GLY A 184 -0.75 -17.74 -14.31
N VAL A 185 -0.23 -18.96 -14.42
CA VAL A 185 -0.48 -19.86 -15.55
C VAL A 185 -1.96 -20.21 -15.60
N LEU A 186 -2.66 -19.79 -16.66
CA LEU A 186 -3.95 -20.41 -17.01
C LEU A 186 -3.68 -21.78 -17.62
N SER A 187 -4.59 -22.71 -17.33
CA SER A 187 -4.54 -24.15 -17.66
C SER A 187 -3.89 -24.45 -19.02
N SER A 188 -3.11 -25.53 -19.08
CA SER A 188 -2.25 -25.99 -20.19
C SER A 188 -3.00 -26.39 -21.47
N GLN A 189 -4.14 -25.76 -21.77
CA GLN A 189 -5.15 -26.34 -22.64
C GLN A 189 -4.80 -26.29 -24.12
N HIS A 190 -3.83 -25.47 -24.57
CA HIS A 190 -3.63 -25.28 -26.00
C HIS A 190 -2.17 -24.99 -26.38
N GLY A 191 -1.32 -26.03 -26.45
CA GLY A 191 -0.10 -26.04 -27.28
C GLY A 191 0.84 -24.84 -27.14
N GLN A 192 0.85 -24.22 -25.95
CA GLN A 192 1.58 -23.00 -25.63
C GLN A 192 2.74 -23.32 -24.70
N ASP A 193 3.42 -24.45 -24.90
CA ASP A 193 4.50 -24.94 -24.03
C ASP A 193 5.61 -23.89 -23.86
N ASN A 194 5.90 -23.13 -24.93
CA ASN A 194 6.86 -22.03 -24.89
C ASN A 194 6.39 -20.85 -24.00
N LEU A 195 5.10 -20.53 -24.00
CA LEU A 195 4.54 -19.48 -23.13
C LEU A 195 4.43 -19.98 -21.69
N GLN A 196 4.09 -21.25 -21.49
CA GLN A 196 4.05 -21.87 -20.17
C GLN A 196 5.45 -21.90 -19.53
N MET A 197 6.48 -22.27 -20.30
CA MET A 197 7.87 -22.24 -19.85
C MET A 197 8.31 -20.82 -19.47
N LEU A 198 8.05 -19.83 -20.33
CA LEU A 198 8.38 -18.42 -20.05
C LEU A 198 7.63 -17.88 -18.82
N GLN A 199 6.38 -18.28 -18.63
CA GLN A 199 5.60 -17.90 -17.44
C GLN A 199 6.15 -18.54 -16.17
N GLN A 200 6.48 -19.84 -16.20
CA GLN A 200 7.11 -20.53 -15.08
C GLN A 200 8.47 -19.90 -14.72
N GLU A 201 9.26 -19.54 -15.73
CA GLU A 201 10.53 -18.84 -15.52
C GLU A 201 10.31 -17.46 -14.91
N SER A 202 9.33 -16.69 -15.41
CA SER A 202 8.97 -15.38 -14.84
C SER A 202 8.53 -15.49 -13.38
N GLN A 203 7.75 -16.53 -13.04
CA GLN A 203 7.27 -16.80 -11.69
C GLN A 203 8.43 -17.20 -10.76
N ALA A 204 9.37 -18.02 -11.24
CA ALA A 204 10.55 -18.41 -10.51
C ALA A 204 11.49 -17.22 -10.25
N LEU A 205 11.71 -16.37 -11.27
CA LEU A 205 12.48 -15.14 -11.16
C LEU A 205 11.84 -14.17 -10.16
N PHE A 206 10.53 -13.97 -10.26
CA PHE A 206 9.78 -13.15 -9.31
C PHE A 206 9.89 -13.69 -7.89
N THR A 207 9.76 -15.01 -7.70
CA THR A 207 9.91 -15.64 -6.37
C THR A 207 11.31 -15.41 -5.79
N ARG A 208 12.36 -15.52 -6.60
CA ARG A 208 13.75 -15.22 -6.18
C ARG A 208 13.90 -13.75 -5.80
N TYR A 209 13.42 -12.84 -6.65
CA TYR A 209 13.44 -11.41 -6.39
C TYR A 209 12.68 -11.06 -5.12
N ARG A 210 11.46 -11.58 -4.94
CA ARG A 210 10.64 -11.39 -3.74
C ARG A 210 11.37 -11.83 -2.48
N ASN A 211 11.97 -13.00 -2.50
CA ASN A 211 12.69 -13.53 -1.34
C ASN A 211 13.92 -12.68 -0.99
N GLU A 212 14.66 -12.20 -1.99
CA GLU A 212 15.79 -11.29 -1.75
C GLU A 212 15.29 -9.93 -1.24
N MET A 213 14.22 -9.37 -1.79
CA MET A 213 13.62 -8.13 -1.28
C MET A 213 13.15 -8.28 0.16
N ILE A 214 12.48 -9.38 0.52
CA ILE A 214 12.09 -9.66 1.91
C ILE A 214 13.34 -9.68 2.81
N LYS A 215 14.42 -10.34 2.38
CA LYS A 215 15.68 -10.37 3.13
C LYS A 215 16.29 -8.97 3.30
N GLN A 216 16.24 -8.14 2.27
CA GLN A 216 16.71 -6.75 2.34
C GLN A 216 15.82 -5.89 3.23
N VAL A 217 14.50 -6.04 3.15
CA VAL A 217 13.57 -5.30 4.01
C VAL A 217 13.74 -5.71 5.47
N LYS A 218 13.99 -6.99 5.77
CA LYS A 218 14.34 -7.45 7.12
C LYS A 218 15.61 -6.81 7.66
N SER A 219 16.64 -6.67 6.84
CA SER A 219 17.89 -6.05 7.26
C SER A 219 17.80 -4.53 7.32
N GLN A 220 16.89 -3.94 6.54
CA GLN A 220 16.70 -2.49 6.38
C GLN A 220 15.21 -2.13 6.29
N PRO A 221 14.48 -2.02 7.41
CA PRO A 221 13.02 -1.87 7.36
C PRO A 221 12.51 -0.53 6.83
N PHE A 222 13.33 0.51 6.65
CA PHE A 222 12.93 1.70 5.88
C PHE A 222 12.55 1.35 4.43
N LEU A 223 13.10 0.25 3.88
CA LEU A 223 12.73 -0.26 2.58
C LEU A 223 11.26 -0.66 2.55
N LEU A 224 10.66 -1.07 3.67
CA LEU A 224 9.23 -1.34 3.76
C LEU A 224 8.42 -0.06 3.54
N VAL A 225 8.82 1.04 4.20
CA VAL A 225 8.18 2.35 4.05
C VAL A 225 8.35 2.87 2.63
N ALA A 226 9.56 2.75 2.08
CA ALA A 226 9.83 3.15 0.70
C ALA A 226 9.04 2.31 -0.32
N LEU A 227 8.91 1.00 -0.10
CA LEU A 227 8.08 0.10 -0.92
C LEU A 227 6.59 0.47 -0.82
N GLY A 228 6.09 0.74 0.39
CA GLY A 228 4.70 1.15 0.59
C GLY A 228 4.40 2.53 -0.01
N ALA A 229 5.36 3.46 0.01
CA ALA A 229 5.23 4.77 -0.63
C ALA A 229 5.33 4.69 -2.16
N ALA A 230 6.17 3.80 -2.68
CA ALA A 230 6.32 3.57 -4.12
C ALA A 230 5.07 2.92 -4.73
N VAL A 231 4.33 2.14 -3.93
CA VAL A 231 3.10 1.46 -4.37
C VAL A 231 2.03 1.59 -3.29
N PRO A 232 1.32 2.74 -3.26
CA PRO A 232 0.24 2.99 -2.31
C PRO A 232 -0.82 1.88 -2.33
N GLU A 233 -1.48 1.63 -1.19
CA GLU A 233 -2.51 0.58 -1.08
C GLU A 233 -3.59 0.69 -2.15
N ALA A 234 -4.12 1.89 -2.39
CA ALA A 234 -5.14 2.08 -3.42
C ALA A 234 -4.67 1.73 -4.84
N GLU A 235 -3.40 2.00 -5.17
CA GLU A 235 -2.83 1.60 -6.46
C GLU A 235 -2.60 0.09 -6.54
N ARG A 236 -2.25 -0.55 -5.42
CA ARG A 236 -2.12 -2.01 -5.32
C ARG A 236 -3.45 -2.70 -5.59
N ASP A 237 -4.51 -2.21 -4.97
CA ASP A 237 -5.87 -2.73 -5.14
C ASP A 237 -6.37 -2.57 -6.58
N LEU A 238 -6.12 -1.41 -7.21
CA LEU A 238 -6.44 -1.19 -8.62
C LEU A 238 -5.65 -2.11 -9.56
N LEU A 239 -4.38 -2.34 -9.28
CA LEU A 239 -3.55 -3.25 -10.06
C LEU A 239 -4.03 -4.70 -9.89
N HIS A 240 -4.45 -5.08 -8.68
CA HIS A 240 -5.04 -6.39 -8.41
C HIS A 240 -6.34 -6.61 -9.21
N LEU A 241 -7.26 -5.64 -9.19
CA LEU A 241 -8.48 -5.68 -10.00
C LEU A 241 -8.18 -5.73 -11.50
N THR A 242 -7.17 -4.99 -11.96
CA THR A 242 -6.73 -5.02 -13.36
C THR A 242 -6.20 -6.39 -13.75
N LYS A 243 -5.44 -7.07 -12.87
CA LYS A 243 -4.96 -8.42 -13.11
C LYS A 243 -6.08 -9.46 -13.16
N ILE A 244 -7.07 -9.36 -12.27
CA ILE A 244 -8.28 -10.22 -12.33
C ILE A 244 -8.95 -10.03 -13.70
N HIS A 245 -9.16 -8.79 -14.12
CA HIS A 245 -9.77 -8.49 -15.43
C HIS A 245 -8.97 -9.12 -16.58
N SER A 246 -7.66 -8.92 -16.63
CA SER A 246 -6.82 -9.49 -17.70
C SER A 246 -6.79 -11.02 -17.71
N ARG A 247 -6.88 -11.69 -16.55
CA ARG A 247 -7.02 -13.15 -16.50
C ARG A 247 -8.36 -13.60 -17.05
N ILE A 248 -9.46 -12.92 -16.71
CA ILE A 248 -10.78 -13.17 -17.29
C ILE A 248 -10.78 -12.96 -18.81
N GLU A 249 -10.22 -11.85 -19.30
CA GLU A 249 -10.04 -11.58 -20.74
C GLU A 249 -9.28 -12.72 -21.42
N ARG A 250 -8.21 -13.20 -20.79
CA ARG A 250 -7.40 -14.29 -21.34
C ARG A 250 -8.16 -15.61 -21.36
N ILE A 251 -8.91 -15.95 -20.30
CA ILE A 251 -9.75 -17.16 -20.28
C ILE A 251 -10.74 -17.15 -21.45
N PHE A 252 -11.42 -16.03 -21.69
CA PHE A 252 -12.35 -15.91 -22.82
C PHE A 252 -11.66 -15.94 -24.18
N PHE A 253 -10.45 -15.37 -24.28
CA PHE A 253 -9.64 -15.46 -25.50
C PHE A 253 -9.27 -16.91 -25.80
N ASP A 254 -8.75 -17.65 -24.81
CA ASP A 254 -8.32 -19.03 -24.97
C ASP A 254 -9.52 -19.95 -25.25
N TYR A 255 -10.67 -19.72 -24.60
CA TYR A 255 -11.92 -20.44 -24.89
C TYR A 255 -12.44 -20.14 -26.30
N GLY A 256 -12.40 -18.88 -26.73
CA GLY A 256 -12.76 -18.49 -28.09
C GLY A 256 -11.88 -19.14 -29.14
N TYR A 257 -10.56 -19.20 -28.89
CA TYR A 257 -9.62 -19.91 -29.75
C TYR A 257 -9.96 -21.40 -29.82
N TRP A 258 -10.17 -22.06 -28.67
CA TRP A 258 -10.60 -23.47 -28.62
C TRP A 258 -11.86 -23.72 -29.44
N MET A 259 -12.89 -22.87 -29.28
CA MET A 259 -14.14 -22.99 -30.04
C MET A 259 -13.91 -23.02 -31.56
N THR A 260 -12.85 -22.36 -32.06
CA THR A 260 -12.49 -22.34 -33.48
C THR A 260 -11.59 -23.50 -33.93
N THR A 261 -10.76 -24.07 -33.04
CA THR A 261 -9.73 -25.07 -33.40
C THR A 261 -9.97 -26.48 -32.84
N ARG A 262 -11.06 -26.70 -32.11
CA ARG A 262 -11.34 -27.93 -31.37
C ARG A 262 -11.35 -29.21 -32.22
N THR A 263 -10.87 -30.30 -31.60
CA THR A 263 -11.11 -31.68 -32.03
C THR A 263 -12.19 -32.34 -31.13
N PRO A 264 -12.87 -33.40 -31.59
CA PRO A 264 -14.01 -34.01 -30.86
C PRO A 264 -13.68 -34.53 -29.45
N ASP A 265 -12.40 -34.75 -29.14
CA ASP A 265 -11.95 -35.50 -27.96
C ASP A 265 -11.47 -34.58 -26.81
N HIS A 266 -11.42 -33.25 -27.02
CA HIS A 266 -10.92 -32.28 -26.05
C HIS A 266 -12.00 -31.27 -25.64
N SER A 267 -12.61 -31.45 -24.46
CA SER A 267 -13.49 -30.46 -23.85
C SER A 267 -12.70 -29.47 -22.97
N SER A 268 -12.61 -28.21 -23.39
CA SER A 268 -12.07 -27.10 -22.59
C SER A 268 -13.16 -26.42 -21.73
N LEU A 269 -14.43 -26.80 -21.91
CA LEU A 269 -15.58 -26.21 -21.22
C LEU A 269 -15.44 -26.27 -19.70
N ASP A 270 -15.08 -27.43 -19.16
CA ASP A 270 -15.03 -27.66 -17.72
C ASP A 270 -13.94 -26.83 -17.05
N ALA A 271 -12.74 -26.83 -17.62
CA ALA A 271 -11.63 -26.05 -17.11
C ALA A 271 -11.85 -24.54 -17.29
N THR A 272 -12.54 -24.12 -18.37
CA THR A 272 -12.90 -22.71 -18.58
C THR A 272 -13.88 -22.26 -17.50
N ALA A 273 -14.91 -23.07 -17.22
CA ALA A 273 -15.87 -22.79 -16.17
C ALA A 273 -15.19 -22.74 -14.79
N GLU A 274 -14.30 -23.68 -14.49
CA GLU A 274 -13.53 -23.69 -13.24
C GLU A 274 -12.62 -22.45 -13.11
N ALA A 275 -11.90 -22.09 -14.18
CA ALA A 275 -11.03 -20.91 -14.18
C ALA A 275 -11.83 -19.62 -13.96
N LEU A 276 -12.98 -19.45 -14.63
CA LEU A 276 -13.86 -18.29 -14.44
C LEU A 276 -14.45 -18.26 -13.02
N HIS A 277 -14.82 -19.42 -12.47
CA HIS A 277 -15.29 -19.53 -11.09
C HIS A 277 -14.21 -19.07 -10.09
N ASN A 278 -12.96 -19.53 -10.28
CA ASN A 278 -11.85 -19.15 -9.43
C ASN A 278 -11.57 -17.64 -9.47
N GLU A 279 -11.52 -17.03 -10.65
CA GLU A 279 -11.31 -15.57 -10.78
C GLU A 279 -12.46 -14.76 -10.18
N THR A 280 -13.69 -15.24 -10.34
CA THR A 280 -14.87 -14.58 -9.77
C THR A 280 -14.92 -14.74 -8.25
N ALA A 281 -14.48 -15.89 -7.72
CA ALA A 281 -14.31 -16.09 -6.29
C ALA A 281 -13.24 -15.16 -5.70
N TYR A 282 -12.12 -14.94 -6.41
CA TYR A 282 -11.13 -13.94 -6.00
C TYR A 282 -11.74 -12.54 -5.96
N LEU A 283 -12.47 -12.13 -7.00
CA LEU A 283 -13.16 -10.84 -7.01
C LEU A 283 -14.17 -10.69 -5.85
N HIS A 284 -14.91 -11.75 -5.54
CA HIS A 284 -15.82 -11.78 -4.40
C HIS A 284 -15.08 -11.63 -3.06
N SER A 285 -13.95 -12.33 -2.88
CA SER A 285 -13.13 -12.18 -1.67
C SER A 285 -12.57 -10.76 -1.52
N PHE A 286 -12.17 -10.11 -2.62
CA PHE A 286 -11.71 -8.73 -2.64
C PHE A 286 -12.80 -7.76 -2.15
N VAL A 287 -14.03 -7.89 -2.69
CA VAL A 287 -15.18 -7.10 -2.25
C VAL A 287 -15.45 -7.30 -0.77
N ARG A 288 -15.49 -8.56 -0.32
CA ARG A 288 -15.77 -8.89 1.08
C ARG A 288 -14.71 -8.33 2.04
N GLU A 289 -13.43 -8.39 1.68
CA GLU A 289 -12.34 -7.82 2.48
C GLU A 289 -12.53 -6.31 2.64
N HIS A 290 -12.81 -5.61 1.55
CA HIS A 290 -13.04 -4.17 1.56
C HIS A 290 -14.30 -3.78 2.34
N GLN A 291 -15.37 -4.57 2.29
CA GLN A 291 -16.54 -4.35 3.15
C GLN A 291 -16.23 -4.51 4.65
N ILE A 292 -15.39 -5.49 5.00
CA ILE A 292 -14.97 -5.68 6.39
C ILE A 292 -14.13 -4.49 6.85
N LYS A 293 -13.19 -4.02 6.02
CA LYS A 293 -12.37 -2.82 6.27
C LYS A 293 -13.25 -1.56 6.40
N ALA A 294 -14.16 -1.35 5.46
CA ALA A 294 -15.14 -0.27 5.46
C ALA A 294 -15.94 -0.20 6.77
N ARG A 295 -16.48 -1.33 7.22
CA ARG A 295 -17.22 -1.43 8.49
C ARG A 295 -16.35 -1.15 9.72
N ALA A 296 -15.08 -1.57 9.70
CA ALA A 296 -14.17 -1.35 10.81
C ALA A 296 -13.74 0.12 10.94
N LEU A 297 -13.56 0.79 9.80
CA LEU A 297 -13.07 2.18 9.73
C LEU A 297 -14.19 3.23 9.62
N GLN A 298 -15.45 2.81 9.47
CA GLN A 298 -16.59 3.68 9.15
C GLN A 298 -16.39 4.47 7.85
N GLU A 299 -15.69 3.86 6.89
CA GLU A 299 -15.41 4.42 5.57
C GLU A 299 -16.14 3.60 4.50
N GLU A 300 -16.51 4.22 3.39
CA GLU A 300 -17.09 3.51 2.23
C GLU A 300 -15.99 2.97 1.31
N MET A 301 -16.31 1.94 0.53
CA MET A 301 -15.36 1.45 -0.49
C MET A 301 -15.14 2.55 -1.53
N PRO A 302 -13.90 2.88 -1.89
CA PRO A 302 -13.63 3.90 -2.91
C PRO A 302 -14.42 3.65 -4.19
N GLU A 303 -15.12 4.68 -4.66
CA GLU A 303 -15.99 4.62 -5.84
C GLU A 303 -15.28 4.02 -7.07
N ILE A 304 -14.00 4.36 -7.26
CA ILE A 304 -13.19 3.87 -8.38
C ILE A 304 -13.05 2.33 -8.38
N PHE A 305 -13.01 1.70 -7.21
CA PHE A 305 -12.97 0.24 -7.09
C PHE A 305 -14.31 -0.36 -7.50
N GLN A 306 -15.40 0.20 -6.99
CA GLN A 306 -16.76 -0.27 -7.29
C GLN A 306 -17.08 -0.19 -8.79
N ILE A 307 -16.72 0.92 -9.44
CA ILE A 307 -16.87 1.09 -10.89
C ILE A 307 -16.05 0.03 -11.65
N LYS A 308 -14.80 -0.22 -11.24
CA LYS A 308 -13.94 -1.23 -11.87
C LYS A 308 -14.52 -2.63 -11.71
N ILE A 309 -15.01 -2.98 -10.53
CA ILE A 309 -15.65 -4.27 -10.24
C ILE A 309 -16.87 -4.46 -11.14
N ILE A 310 -17.77 -3.46 -11.22
CA ILE A 310 -18.94 -3.52 -12.10
C ILE A 310 -18.52 -3.72 -13.56
N GLY A 311 -17.50 -2.99 -14.03
CA GLY A 311 -16.96 -3.16 -15.38
C GLY A 311 -16.49 -4.59 -15.65
N ILE A 312 -15.77 -5.21 -14.72
CA ILE A 312 -15.30 -6.60 -14.83
C ILE A 312 -16.50 -7.56 -14.92
N LEU A 313 -17.51 -7.39 -14.06
CA LEU A 313 -18.68 -8.25 -14.00
C LEU A 313 -19.51 -8.16 -15.28
N LEU A 314 -19.75 -6.94 -15.77
CA LEU A 314 -20.48 -6.70 -17.02
C LEU A 314 -19.75 -7.26 -18.23
N TYR A 315 -18.44 -7.03 -18.33
CA TYR A 315 -17.60 -7.64 -19.36
C TYR A 315 -17.73 -9.17 -19.34
N THR A 316 -17.63 -9.77 -18.15
CA THR A 316 -17.71 -11.23 -17.98
C THR A 316 -19.05 -11.76 -18.48
N LEU A 317 -20.16 -11.12 -18.13
CA LEU A 317 -21.50 -11.52 -18.57
C LEU A 317 -21.70 -11.33 -20.07
N GLU A 318 -21.18 -10.25 -20.66
CA GLU A 318 -21.22 -10.02 -22.09
C GLU A 318 -20.47 -11.12 -22.87
N GLN A 319 -19.26 -11.47 -22.41
CA GLN A 319 -18.48 -12.56 -23.02
C GLN A 319 -19.18 -13.91 -22.83
N LEU A 320 -19.77 -14.20 -21.66
CA LEU A 320 -20.55 -15.43 -21.47
C LEU A 320 -21.71 -15.54 -22.45
N LYS A 321 -22.37 -14.42 -22.76
CA LYS A 321 -23.43 -14.42 -23.76
C LYS A 321 -22.88 -14.63 -25.17
N ARG A 322 -21.78 -13.98 -25.53
CA ARG A 322 -21.09 -14.20 -26.82
C ARG A 322 -20.75 -15.67 -27.04
N TYR A 323 -20.38 -16.37 -25.98
CA TYR A 323 -20.00 -17.78 -25.99
C TYR A 323 -21.11 -18.72 -25.48
N SER A 324 -22.38 -18.29 -25.50
CA SER A 324 -23.49 -19.06 -24.93
C SER A 324 -23.94 -20.24 -25.78
N GLY A 325 -23.51 -20.34 -27.03
CA GLY A 325 -23.96 -21.39 -27.94
C GLY A 325 -23.51 -22.78 -27.48
N ASP A 326 -24.33 -23.79 -27.77
CA ASP A 326 -24.02 -25.19 -27.54
C ASP A 326 -22.63 -25.51 -28.14
N SER A 327 -21.70 -25.93 -27.27
CA SER A 327 -20.38 -26.42 -27.65
C SER A 327 -20.44 -27.60 -28.62
N GLN A 328 -21.59 -28.16 -28.95
CA GLN A 328 -21.77 -29.22 -29.94
C GLN A 328 -22.24 -28.73 -31.32
N THR A 329 -22.73 -27.48 -31.46
CA THR A 329 -23.30 -26.98 -32.74
C THR A 329 -22.32 -26.91 -33.92
N SER A 330 -21.02 -26.79 -33.64
CA SER A 330 -19.95 -26.81 -34.67
C SER A 330 -19.04 -28.05 -34.55
N ALA A 331 -19.50 -29.12 -33.89
CA ALA A 331 -18.68 -30.32 -33.71
C ALA A 331 -18.65 -31.16 -35.00
N VAL A 332 -17.47 -31.66 -35.38
CA VAL A 332 -17.28 -32.50 -36.58
C VAL A 332 -18.14 -33.77 -36.52
N VAL A 333 -18.43 -34.25 -35.31
CA VAL A 333 -19.35 -35.37 -35.06
C VAL A 333 -20.48 -34.86 -34.17
N PRO A 334 -21.72 -34.72 -34.68
CA PRO A 334 -22.86 -34.38 -33.84
C PRO A 334 -23.17 -35.54 -32.89
N ILE A 335 -23.14 -35.29 -31.59
CA ILE A 335 -23.54 -36.28 -30.59
C ILE A 335 -25.06 -36.48 -30.69
N PRO A 336 -25.57 -37.72 -30.77
CA PRO A 336 -27.00 -37.96 -30.94
C PRO A 336 -27.82 -37.35 -29.79
N GLN A 337 -29.05 -36.93 -30.12
CA GLN A 337 -30.03 -36.29 -29.23
C GLN A 337 -30.34 -37.10 -27.95
N TYR A 338 -29.96 -38.38 -27.90
CA TYR A 338 -30.17 -39.31 -26.78
C TYR A 338 -28.97 -39.46 -25.83
N SER A 339 -27.95 -38.59 -25.91
CA SER A 339 -26.76 -38.68 -25.04
C SER A 339 -27.00 -38.32 -23.57
N GLY A 340 -28.18 -37.83 -23.19
CA GLY A 340 -28.52 -37.48 -21.81
C GLY A 340 -27.81 -36.24 -21.25
N LEU A 341 -26.97 -35.58 -22.06
CA LEU A 341 -26.26 -34.36 -21.69
C LEU A 341 -27.23 -33.16 -21.67
N SER A 342 -27.22 -32.43 -20.57
CA SER A 342 -28.02 -31.22 -20.36
C SER A 342 -27.36 -29.99 -21.00
N LEU A 343 -28.07 -28.85 -21.04
CA LEU A 343 -27.47 -27.58 -21.44
C LEU A 343 -26.30 -27.15 -20.53
N GLN A 344 -26.29 -27.57 -19.26
CA GLN A 344 -25.18 -27.30 -18.33
C GLN A 344 -23.89 -28.03 -18.73
N ASP A 345 -24.01 -29.16 -19.43
CA ASP A 345 -22.88 -29.96 -19.90
C ASP A 345 -22.33 -29.46 -21.25
N ARG A 346 -23.03 -28.49 -21.86
CA ARG A 346 -22.82 -28.11 -23.27
C ARG A 346 -22.65 -26.62 -23.49
N SER A 347 -23.14 -25.78 -22.59
CA SER A 347 -23.11 -24.32 -22.70
C SER A 347 -22.41 -23.72 -21.49
N LEU A 348 -21.38 -22.91 -21.73
CA LEU A 348 -20.61 -22.24 -20.67
C LEU A 348 -21.52 -21.31 -19.84
N LEU A 349 -22.48 -20.67 -20.49
CA LEU A 349 -23.48 -19.80 -19.86
C LEU A 349 -24.30 -20.58 -18.83
N HIS A 350 -24.90 -21.70 -19.23
CA HIS A 350 -25.75 -22.52 -18.36
C HIS A 350 -24.95 -23.24 -17.27
N LYS A 351 -23.67 -23.52 -17.52
CA LYS A 351 -22.79 -24.12 -16.52
C LYS A 351 -22.44 -23.18 -15.38
N LEU A 352 -22.24 -21.89 -15.68
CA LEU A 352 -21.94 -20.87 -14.67
C LEU A 352 -23.20 -20.28 -14.02
N ILE A 353 -24.29 -20.18 -14.78
CA ILE A 353 -25.56 -19.64 -14.30
C ILE A 353 -26.52 -20.80 -14.02
N ASP A 354 -26.42 -21.36 -12.82
CA ASP A 354 -27.39 -22.34 -12.33
C ASP A 354 -28.53 -21.62 -11.57
N PRO A 355 -29.77 -21.59 -12.11
CA PRO A 355 -30.90 -20.97 -11.45
C PRO A 355 -31.32 -21.68 -10.14
N ARG A 356 -30.80 -22.89 -9.88
CA ARG A 356 -31.05 -23.64 -8.65
C ARG A 356 -30.02 -23.34 -7.56
N SER A 357 -28.92 -22.68 -7.89
CA SER A 357 -27.90 -22.28 -6.94
C SER A 357 -28.29 -20.99 -6.22
N GLN A 358 -28.11 -20.95 -4.89
CA GLN A 358 -28.27 -19.71 -4.12
C GLN A 358 -27.14 -18.71 -4.39
N ASN A 359 -25.97 -19.19 -4.84
CA ASN A 359 -24.83 -18.37 -5.21
C ASN A 359 -24.71 -18.35 -6.73
N VAL A 360 -25.51 -17.49 -7.37
CA VAL A 360 -25.44 -17.32 -8.82
C VAL A 360 -24.21 -16.50 -9.17
N PHE A 361 -23.38 -17.00 -10.08
CA PHE A 361 -22.01 -16.56 -10.42
C PHE A 361 -21.62 -15.10 -10.13
N VAL A 362 -22.41 -14.10 -10.53
CA VAL A 362 -22.08 -12.66 -10.37
C VAL A 362 -22.92 -11.94 -9.30
N LEU A 363 -24.10 -12.46 -8.94
CA LEU A 363 -25.06 -11.72 -8.10
C LEU A 363 -24.53 -11.42 -6.68
N PRO A 364 -23.83 -12.34 -5.97
CA PRO A 364 -23.27 -12.05 -4.64
C PRO A 364 -22.27 -10.90 -4.65
N ILE A 365 -21.53 -10.72 -5.75
CA ILE A 365 -20.55 -9.64 -5.87
C ILE A 365 -21.25 -8.31 -6.06
N LEU A 366 -22.29 -8.27 -6.91
CA LEU A 366 -23.12 -7.09 -7.10
C LEU A 366 -23.86 -6.71 -5.82
N ASP A 367 -24.41 -7.67 -5.08
CA ASP A 367 -25.07 -7.43 -3.80
C ASP A 367 -24.11 -6.81 -2.76
N GLY A 368 -22.81 -7.06 -2.90
CA GLY A 368 -21.78 -6.47 -2.06
C GLY A 368 -21.35 -5.04 -2.38
N LEU A 369 -21.87 -4.42 -3.45
CA LEU A 369 -21.55 -3.04 -3.81
C LEU A 369 -22.57 -2.04 -3.23
N ASP A 370 -22.18 -0.77 -3.13
CA ASP A 370 -23.04 0.26 -2.56
C ASP A 370 -24.24 0.54 -3.47
N GLU A 371 -25.40 0.74 -2.87
CA GLU A 371 -26.67 0.94 -3.58
C GLU A 371 -26.60 2.15 -4.52
N ASP A 372 -25.98 3.23 -4.07
CA ASP A 372 -25.79 4.45 -4.86
C ASP A 372 -24.99 4.21 -6.14
N ILE A 373 -24.01 3.30 -6.11
CA ILE A 373 -23.23 2.93 -7.30
C ILE A 373 -24.04 2.00 -8.21
N ARG A 374 -24.72 1.01 -7.64
CA ARG A 374 -25.55 0.04 -8.41
C ARG A 374 -26.68 0.72 -9.16
N CYS A 375 -27.31 1.72 -8.54
CA CYS A 375 -28.43 2.45 -9.11
C CYS A 375 -28.03 3.65 -9.97
N ARG A 376 -26.73 3.85 -10.25
CA ARG A 376 -26.31 4.90 -11.19
C ARG A 376 -26.90 4.64 -12.57
N GLU A 377 -27.29 5.72 -13.23
CA GLU A 377 -27.86 5.68 -14.56
C GLU A 377 -26.97 4.91 -15.56
N THR A 378 -25.65 5.15 -15.53
CA THR A 378 -24.70 4.44 -16.40
C THR A 378 -24.73 2.93 -16.19
N VAL A 379 -24.75 2.48 -14.94
CA VAL A 379 -24.79 1.05 -14.58
C VAL A 379 -26.13 0.45 -14.97
N GLN A 380 -27.23 1.13 -14.66
CA GLN A 380 -28.58 0.73 -15.06
C GLN A 380 -28.73 0.61 -16.58
N VAL A 381 -28.20 1.55 -17.36
CA VAL A 381 -28.21 1.51 -18.82
C VAL A 381 -27.44 0.29 -19.32
N MET A 382 -26.24 0.04 -18.79
CA MET A 382 -25.43 -1.11 -19.19
C MET A 382 -26.08 -2.44 -18.80
N VAL A 383 -26.63 -2.56 -17.60
CA VAL A 383 -27.33 -3.77 -17.14
C VAL A 383 -28.60 -4.01 -17.93
N ARG A 384 -29.37 -2.96 -18.25
CA ARG A 384 -30.56 -3.09 -19.11
C ARG A 384 -30.18 -3.55 -20.52
N ALA A 385 -29.12 -2.99 -21.09
CA ALA A 385 -28.60 -3.43 -22.38
C ALA A 385 -28.17 -4.89 -22.33
N LEU A 386 -27.44 -5.29 -21.29
CA LEU A 386 -27.04 -6.68 -21.06
C LEU A 386 -28.24 -7.61 -20.86
N ALA A 387 -29.24 -7.22 -20.06
CA ALA A 387 -30.46 -8.00 -19.85
C ALA A 387 -31.19 -8.25 -21.18
N ASN A 388 -31.29 -7.23 -22.04
CA ASN A 388 -31.84 -7.37 -23.38
C ASN A 388 -31.03 -8.34 -24.25
N ILE A 389 -29.69 -8.29 -24.17
CA ILE A 389 -28.81 -9.24 -24.86
C ILE A 389 -29.00 -10.66 -24.30
N LEU A 390 -29.10 -10.84 -22.98
CA LEU A 390 -29.28 -12.14 -22.33
C LEU A 390 -30.63 -12.79 -22.70
N ARG A 391 -31.70 -11.99 -22.81
CA ARG A 391 -33.02 -12.41 -23.31
C ARG A 391 -33.00 -12.79 -24.80
N GLY A 392 -32.16 -12.13 -25.60
CA GLY A 392 -32.04 -12.39 -27.04
C GLY A 392 -31.17 -13.62 -27.38
N GLY A 393 -31.45 -14.30 -28.49
CA GLY A 393 -30.58 -15.36 -29.05
C GLY A 393 -31.17 -16.79 -29.00
N ASN A 394 -30.43 -17.75 -29.57
CA ASN A 394 -30.88 -19.15 -29.74
C ASN A 394 -30.98 -19.94 -28.43
N GLU A 395 -30.16 -19.57 -27.44
CA GLU A 395 -30.17 -20.14 -26.08
C GLU A 395 -30.37 -19.00 -25.07
N PRO A 396 -31.61 -18.78 -24.59
CA PRO A 396 -31.90 -17.73 -23.63
C PRO A 396 -31.37 -18.09 -22.24
N CYS A 397 -30.87 -17.08 -21.52
CA CYS A 397 -30.51 -17.23 -20.10
C CYS A 397 -31.77 -17.45 -19.25
N PRO A 398 -31.72 -18.16 -18.11
CA PRO A 398 -32.90 -18.31 -17.23
C PRO A 398 -33.52 -16.96 -16.84
N GLU A 399 -34.83 -16.78 -17.06
CA GLU A 399 -35.50 -15.48 -16.82
C GLU A 399 -35.38 -15.03 -15.35
N ASP A 400 -35.42 -15.97 -14.40
CA ASP A 400 -35.23 -15.69 -12.96
C ASP A 400 -33.89 -15.02 -12.66
N TYR A 401 -32.83 -15.36 -13.40
CA TYR A 401 -31.54 -14.72 -13.27
C TYR A 401 -31.58 -13.27 -13.77
N ILE A 402 -32.20 -13.04 -14.93
CA ILE A 402 -32.32 -11.72 -15.54
C ILE A 402 -33.12 -10.79 -14.63
N LEU A 403 -34.25 -11.27 -14.10
CA LEU A 403 -35.07 -10.53 -13.15
C LEU A 403 -34.31 -10.21 -11.85
N SER A 404 -33.51 -11.15 -11.35
CA SER A 404 -32.69 -10.93 -10.15
C SER A 404 -31.60 -9.90 -10.40
N LEU A 405 -30.95 -9.95 -11.56
CA LEU A 405 -29.96 -8.96 -11.99
C LEU A 405 -30.57 -7.56 -12.11
N GLU A 406 -31.71 -7.43 -12.79
CA GLU A 406 -32.42 -6.16 -12.95
C GLU A 406 -32.89 -5.59 -11.60
N ARG A 407 -33.37 -6.44 -10.69
CA ARG A 407 -33.77 -6.02 -9.34
C ARG A 407 -32.59 -5.45 -8.54
N LEU A 408 -31.42 -6.10 -8.58
CA LEU A 408 -30.25 -5.68 -7.82
C LEU A 408 -29.70 -4.30 -8.20
N VAL A 409 -29.97 -3.84 -9.43
CA VAL A 409 -29.56 -2.51 -9.90
C VAL A 409 -30.70 -1.50 -9.93
N GLY A 410 -31.85 -1.84 -9.35
CA GLY A 410 -33.01 -0.95 -9.25
C GLY A 410 -33.74 -0.72 -10.57
N LEU A 411 -33.65 -1.67 -11.52
CA LEU A 411 -34.40 -1.62 -12.79
C LEU A 411 -35.80 -2.24 -12.69
N ALA A 412 -36.02 -3.17 -11.75
CA ALA A 412 -37.31 -3.82 -11.54
C ALA A 412 -38.05 -3.18 -10.36
N GLY A 413 -39.19 -2.54 -10.66
CA GLY A 413 -40.20 -2.09 -9.69
C GLY A 413 -41.36 -3.08 -9.61
#